data_AF-A0A9D2Q736-F1
#
_entry.id   AF-A0A9D2Q736-F1
#
_cell.length_a   1.000
_cell.length_b   1.000
_cell.length_c   1.000
_cell.angle_alpha   90.00
_cell.angle_beta   90.00
_cell.angle_gamma   90.00
#
_symmetry.space_group_name_H-M   'P 1'
#
loop_
_entity.id
_entity.type
_entity.pdbx_description
1 polymer ?
#
loop_
_entity_poly.entity_id
_entity_poly.type
_entity_poly.pdbx_seq_one_letter_code
_entity_poly.pdbx_strand_id
1 'polypeptide(L)'
;MLTRAIKHFGREAQERMMFEEMSELQKAICKLSRGKGSIDDIAQEIADVEIMLEQMKILYQCEESAALWKHEKLERLRSLLNKGRDE
;
A
#
# COMPACT_ATOMS: atom_id res chain seq x y z
N MET A 1 3.94 6.66 16.88
CA MET A 1 3.20 7.78 16.23
C MET A 1 1.90 7.30 15.60
N LEU A 2 1.91 6.22 14.82
CA LEU A 2 0.74 5.63 14.15
C LEU A 2 -0.46 5.33 15.08
N THR A 3 -0.23 4.65 16.21
CA THR A 3 -1.29 4.37 17.21
C THR A 3 -1.86 5.63 17.86
N ARG A 4 -1.09 6.73 17.90
CA ARG A 4 -1.53 8.02 18.46
C ARG A 4 -2.43 8.76 17.46
N ALA A 5 -2.17 8.64 16.15
CA ALA A 5 -3.04 9.16 15.10
C ALA A 5 -4.41 8.47 15.10
N ILE A 6 -4.44 7.14 15.22
CA ILE A 6 -5.68 6.36 15.34
C ILE A 6 -6.48 6.79 16.58
N LYS A 7 -5.82 6.93 17.74
CA LYS A 7 -6.47 7.38 18.98
C LYS A 7 -7.01 8.81 18.92
N HIS A 8 -6.39 9.68 18.11
CA HIS A 8 -6.77 11.09 18.02
C HIS A 8 -7.90 11.34 17.01
N PHE A 9 -7.84 10.71 15.83
CA PHE A 9 -8.78 10.95 14.74
C PHE A 9 -9.91 9.90 14.65
N GLY A 10 -9.74 8.73 15.26
CA GLY A 10 -10.72 7.64 15.24
C GLY A 10 -10.64 6.76 13.98
N ARG A 11 -11.29 5.59 14.04
CA ARG A 11 -11.28 4.56 12.98
C ARG A 11 -11.71 5.09 11.62
N GLU A 12 -12.89 5.69 11.54
CA GLU A 12 -13.52 6.10 10.29
C GLU A 12 -12.70 7.18 9.55
N ALA A 13 -12.07 8.09 10.30
CA ALA A 13 -11.19 9.09 9.72
C ALA A 13 -9.92 8.47 9.11
N GLN A 14 -9.36 7.44 9.76
CA GLN A 14 -8.17 6.75 9.24
C GLN A 14 -8.49 5.89 8.01
N GLU A 15 -9.66 5.24 8.00
CA GLU A 15 -10.14 4.50 6.82
C GLU A 15 -10.38 5.46 5.63
N ARG A 16 -10.95 6.65 5.86
CA ARG A 16 -11.07 7.68 4.83
C ARG A 16 -9.73 8.16 4.31
N MET A 17 -8.78 8.44 5.19
CA MET A 17 -7.43 8.87 4.81
C MET A 17 -6.75 7.80 3.94
N MET A 18 -6.88 6.52 4.30
CA MET A 18 -6.38 5.41 3.49
C MET A 18 -6.96 5.41 2.07
N PHE A 19 -8.24 5.73 1.91
CA PHE A 19 -8.87 5.83 0.58
C PHE A 19 -8.37 7.03 -0.21
N GLU A 20 -8.11 8.15 0.46
CA GLU A 20 -7.53 9.35 -0.13
C GLU A 20 -6.14 9.05 -0.70
N GLU A 21 -5.20 8.56 0.12
CA GLU A 21 -3.82 8.26 -0.33
C GLU A 21 -3.78 7.23 -1.47
N MET A 22 -4.64 6.21 -1.44
CA MET A 22 -4.75 5.25 -2.55
C MET A 22 -5.25 5.90 -3.85
N SER A 23 -6.14 6.89 -3.76
CA SER A 23 -6.60 7.66 -4.90
C SER A 23 -5.50 8.58 -5.42
N GLU A 24 -4.72 9.21 -4.54
CA GLU A 24 -3.60 10.09 -4.87
C GLU A 24 -2.52 9.32 -5.64
N LEU A 25 -2.10 8.15 -5.15
CA LEU A 25 -1.18 7.25 -5.85
C LEU A 25 -1.70 6.86 -7.24
N GLN A 26 -2.99 6.49 -7.34
CA GLN A 26 -3.59 6.17 -8.64
C GLN A 26 -3.54 7.37 -9.60
N LYS A 27 -3.83 8.60 -9.11
CA LYS A 27 -3.73 9.83 -9.91
C LYS A 27 -2.29 10.09 -10.35
N ALA A 28 -1.30 9.93 -9.48
CA ALA A 28 0.12 10.16 -9.78
C ALA A 28 0.60 9.23 -10.91
N ILE A 29 0.28 7.93 -10.82
CA ILE A 29 0.55 6.96 -11.89
C ILE A 29 -0.13 7.36 -13.21
N CYS A 30 -1.39 7.81 -13.15
CA CYS A 30 -2.12 8.28 -14.34
C CYS A 30 -1.54 9.56 -14.96
N LYS A 31 -0.96 10.45 -14.14
CA LYS A 31 -0.28 11.66 -14.63
C LYS A 31 1.03 11.30 -15.33
N LEU A 32 1.83 10.42 -14.73
CA LEU A 32 3.10 9.98 -15.31
C LEU A 32 2.89 9.28 -16.66
N SER A 33 1.90 8.39 -16.77
CA SER A 33 1.61 7.68 -18.03
C SER A 33 1.16 8.58 -19.18
N ARG A 34 0.71 9.80 -18.86
CA ARG A 34 0.33 10.85 -19.84
C ARG A 34 1.44 11.87 -20.08
N GLY A 35 2.64 11.64 -19.54
CA GLY A 35 3.78 12.56 -19.64
C GLY A 35 3.62 13.86 -18.82
N LYS A 36 2.77 13.84 -17.78
CA LYS A 36 2.41 15.03 -16.96
C LYS A 36 2.73 14.87 -15.47
N GLY A 37 3.57 13.90 -15.12
CA GLY A 37 3.97 13.64 -13.73
C GLY A 37 5.44 13.24 -13.66
N SER A 38 5.94 13.08 -12.45
CA SER A 38 7.30 12.65 -12.16
C SER A 38 7.34 11.34 -11.38
N ILE A 39 8.50 10.69 -11.36
CA ILE A 39 8.74 9.53 -10.49
C ILE A 39 8.73 9.95 -9.02
N ASP A 40 9.13 11.19 -8.71
CA ASP A 40 9.14 11.74 -7.36
C ASP A 40 7.72 11.86 -6.80
N ASP A 41 6.77 12.35 -7.62
CA ASP A 41 5.35 12.37 -7.24
C ASP A 41 4.86 10.97 -6.86
N ILE A 42 5.17 9.94 -7.66
CA ILE A 42 4.78 8.56 -7.37
C ILE A 42 5.45 8.06 -6.09
N ALA A 43 6.73 8.37 -5.88
CA ALA A 43 7.47 7.93 -4.70
C ALA A 43 6.87 8.52 -3.42
N GLN A 44 6.46 9.79 -3.45
CA GLN A 44 5.75 10.44 -2.35
C GLN A 44 4.44 9.70 -2.03
N GLU A 45 3.57 9.50 -3.03
CA GLU A 45 2.28 8.82 -2.80
C GLU A 45 2.44 7.35 -2.36
N ILE A 46 3.50 6.67 -2.80
CA ILE A 46 3.82 5.32 -2.29
C ILE A 46 4.14 5.37 -0.80
N ALA A 47 4.96 6.34 -0.36
CA ALA A 47 5.33 6.46 1.05
C ALA A 47 4.09 6.74 1.92
N ASP A 48 3.20 7.62 1.45
CA ASP A 48 1.95 7.95 2.15
C ASP A 48 1.03 6.72 2.24
N VAL A 49 0.88 5.96 1.16
CA VAL A 49 0.15 4.68 1.15
C VAL A 49 0.79 3.63 2.08
N GLU A 50 2.13 3.52 2.11
CA GLU A 50 2.81 2.57 2.99
C GLU A 50 2.55 2.88 4.46
N ILE A 51 2.62 4.16 4.85
CA ILE A 51 2.29 4.62 6.19
C ILE A 51 0.83 4.26 6.54
N MET A 52 -0.10 4.54 5.63
CA MET A 52 -1.52 4.25 5.87
C MET A 52 -1.79 2.74 5.94
N LEU A 53 -1.10 1.91 5.16
CA LEU A 53 -1.18 0.45 5.28
C LEU A 53 -0.69 -0.04 6.64
N GLU A 54 0.37 0.55 7.20
CA GLU A 54 0.78 0.22 8.58
C GLU A 54 -0.29 0.61 9.61
N GLN A 55 -0.91 1.77 9.46
CA GLN A 55 -2.02 2.18 10.32
C GLN A 55 -3.21 1.22 10.22
N MET A 56 -3.56 0.77 9.01
CA MET A 56 -4.65 -0.18 8.79
C MET A 56 -4.37 -1.52 9.47
N LYS A 57 -3.15 -2.04 9.38
CA LYS A 57 -2.80 -3.30 10.07
C LYS A 57 -3.02 -3.19 11.57
N ILE A 58 -2.55 -2.10 12.19
CA ILE A 58 -2.76 -1.83 13.62
C ILE A 58 -4.24 -1.68 13.96
N LEU A 59 -4.98 -0.93 13.13
CA LEU A 59 -6.40 -0.66 13.34
C LEU A 59 -7.26 -1.93 13.28
N TYR A 60 -6.90 -2.89 12.43
CA TYR A 60 -7.59 -4.17 12.29
C TYR A 60 -6.91 -5.33 13.04
N GLN A 61 -5.79 -5.08 13.72
CA GLN A 61 -5.00 -6.09 14.46
C GLN A 61 -4.64 -7.29 13.59
N CYS A 62 -4.19 -7.03 12.36
CA CYS A 62 -3.97 -8.06 11.34
C CYS A 62 -2.53 -8.12 10.80
N GLU A 63 -1.56 -7.53 11.51
CA GLU A 63 -0.15 -7.48 11.14
C GLU A 63 0.42 -8.86 10.80
N GLU A 64 0.25 -9.83 11.70
CA GLU A 64 0.78 -11.18 11.54
C GLU A 64 0.13 -11.91 10.36
N SER A 65 -1.20 -11.82 10.26
CA SER A 65 -1.95 -12.43 9.15
C SER A 65 -1.56 -11.80 7.81
N ALA A 66 -1.44 -10.47 7.74
CA ALA A 66 -1.02 -9.77 6.54
C ALA A 66 0.41 -10.17 6.12
N ALA A 67 1.32 -10.37 7.07
CA ALA A 67 2.67 -10.84 6.81
C ALA A 67 2.69 -12.27 6.24
N LEU A 68 1.91 -13.19 6.83
CA LEU A 68 1.76 -14.56 6.34
C LEU A 68 1.23 -14.58 4.90
N TRP A 69 0.12 -13.88 4.63
CA TRP A 69 -0.46 -13.79 3.30
C TRP A 69 0.50 -13.16 2.28
N LYS A 70 1.30 -12.16 2.69
CA LYS A 70 2.33 -11.56 1.83
C LYS A 70 3.38 -12.60 1.44
N HIS A 71 3.87 -13.39 2.39
CA HIS A 71 4.85 -14.44 2.13
C HIS A 71 4.31 -15.48 1.13
N GLU A 72 3.10 -16.01 1.36
CA GLU A 72 2.49 -16.99 0.45
C GLU A 72 2.28 -16.45 -0.97
N LYS A 73 1.91 -15.18 -1.11
CA LYS A 73 1.75 -14.53 -2.42
C LYS A 73 3.10 -14.38 -3.13
N LEU A 74 4.17 -14.06 -2.42
CA LEU A 74 5.52 -13.95 -2.98
C LEU A 74 6.06 -15.31 -3.43
N GLU A 75 5.87 -16.37 -2.65
CA GLU A 75 6.26 -17.73 -3.05
C GLU A 75 5.50 -18.20 -4.30
N ARG A 76 4.21 -17.87 -4.39
CA ARG A 76 3.41 -18.14 -5.60
C ARG A 76 3.95 -17.40 -6.81
N LEU A 77 4.28 -16.12 -6.66
CA LEU A 77 4.87 -15.32 -7.74
C LEU A 77 6.22 -15.91 -8.19
N ARG A 78 7.07 -16.30 -7.25
CA ARG A 78 8.35 -16.97 -7.53
C ARG A 78 8.14 -18.27 -8.31
N SER A 79 7.15 -19.08 -7.94
CA SER A 79 6.81 -20.31 -8.66
C SER A 79 6.38 -20.02 -10.11
N LEU A 80 5.56 -18.98 -10.34
CA LEU A 80 5.14 -18.57 -11.68
C LEU A 80 6.32 -18.14 -12.56
N LEU A 81 7.25 -17.36 -12.01
CA LEU A 81 8.44 -16.90 -12.74
C LEU A 81 9.39 -18.05 -13.11
N ASN A 82 9.46 -19.09 -12.28
CA ASN A 82 10.28 -20.26 -12.58
C ASN A 82 9.66 -21.13 -13.67
N LYS A 83 8.33 -21.33 -13.64
CA LYS A 83 7.62 -22.10 -14.68
C LYS A 83 7.74 -21.48 -16.08
N GLY A 84 7.66 -20.16 -16.19
CA GLY A 84 7.81 -19.46 -17.48
C GLY A 84 9.25 -19.34 -18.01
N ARG A 85 10.25 -19.88 -17.30
CA ARG A 85 11.64 -19.98 -17.77
C ARG A 85 12.00 -21.37 -18.30
N ASP A 86 11.17 -22.36 -18.01
CA ASP A 86 11.35 -23.76 -18.40
C ASP A 86 10.49 -24.15 -19.63
N GLU A 87 9.79 -23.17 -20.24
CA GLU A 87 9.12 -23.21 -21.56
C GLU A 87 9.85 -22.32 -22.56
#